data_AF-A0A6C0LUS9-F1
#
_entry.id   AF-A0A6C0LUS9-F1
#
_cell.length_a   1.000
_cell.length_b   1.000
_cell.length_c   1.000
_cell.angle_alpha   90.00
_cell.angle_beta   90.00
_cell.angle_gamma   90.00
#
_symmetry.space_group_name_H-M   'P 1'
#
loop_
_entity.id
_entity.type
_entity.pdbx_description
1 polymer ?
#
loop_
_entity_poly.entity_id
_entity_poly.type
_entity_poly.pdbx_seq_one_letter_code
_entity_poly.pdbx_strand_id
1 'polypeptide(L)'
;MNISSITLLNGYLKNFDDISLKKSNQLTFHDVISLTFHGAKNLSELEPDLWEDLYKEFIEELYKQNKKGWPLTVLNYNIKSCRIDVNSTKPYIKTKNFLMQLFRLLYLETVKEEGIQKTFNFHQILSYQIIQDDELIEIENISLKRLFVFLSTYLKYYISIYNDETKIEYQLGKVILNQI
;
A
#
# COMPACT_ATOMS: atom_id res chain seq x y z
N MET A 1 -5.67 -14.17 -18.22
CA MET A 1 -5.71 -13.32 -17.01
C MET A 1 -6.79 -13.82 -16.06
N ASN A 2 -6.53 -13.97 -14.77
CA ASN A 2 -7.50 -14.53 -13.82
C ASN A 2 -8.37 -13.43 -13.19
N ILE A 3 -9.66 -13.41 -13.56
CA ILE A 3 -10.60 -12.31 -13.30
C ILE A 3 -10.76 -12.04 -11.79
N SER A 4 -10.79 -13.08 -10.95
CA SER A 4 -11.05 -12.94 -9.51
C SER A 4 -9.95 -12.19 -8.74
N SER A 5 -8.69 -12.32 -9.16
CA SER A 5 -7.56 -11.65 -8.49
C SER A 5 -7.50 -10.17 -8.88
N ILE A 6 -7.86 -9.85 -10.13
CA ILE A 6 -7.99 -8.47 -10.61
C ILE A 6 -9.17 -7.78 -9.90
N THR A 7 -10.30 -8.45 -9.72
CA THR A 7 -11.44 -7.90 -8.97
C THR A 7 -11.08 -7.58 -7.53
N LEU A 8 -10.33 -8.46 -6.85
CA LEU A 8 -9.89 -8.18 -5.49
C LEU A 8 -8.94 -6.98 -5.43
N LEU A 9 -7.92 -6.93 -6.30
CA LEU A 9 -7.00 -5.80 -6.38
C LEU A 9 -7.76 -4.48 -6.59
N ASN A 10 -8.66 -4.44 -7.58
CA ASN A 10 -9.45 -3.26 -7.89
C ASN A 10 -10.42 -2.86 -6.75
N GLY A 11 -10.80 -3.80 -5.88
CA GLY A 11 -11.60 -3.50 -4.69
C GLY A 11 -10.85 -2.73 -3.61
N TYR A 12 -9.51 -2.85 -3.57
CA TYR A 12 -8.68 -2.13 -2.60
C TYR A 12 -8.04 -0.87 -3.15
N LEU A 13 -7.81 -0.76 -4.47
CA LEU A 13 -7.18 0.42 -5.07
C LEU A 13 -8.19 1.53 -5.31
N LYS A 14 -7.74 2.78 -5.21
CA LYS A 14 -8.53 3.93 -5.68
C LYS A 14 -8.52 3.99 -7.21
N ASN A 15 -9.62 4.45 -7.79
CA ASN A 15 -9.73 4.65 -9.23
C ASN A 15 -8.70 5.70 -9.69
N PHE A 16 -8.02 5.45 -10.81
CA PHE A 16 -7.06 6.38 -11.37
C PHE A 16 -7.72 7.73 -11.70
N ASP A 17 -8.94 7.73 -12.24
CA ASP A 17 -9.65 8.96 -12.62
C ASP A 17 -9.93 9.87 -11.40
N ASP A 18 -10.15 9.29 -10.22
CA ASP A 18 -10.37 10.05 -8.99
C ASP A 18 -9.07 10.66 -8.45
N ILE A 19 -7.93 9.99 -8.72
CA ILE A 19 -6.61 10.44 -8.25
C ILE A 19 -6.01 11.45 -9.23
N SER A 20 -6.20 11.27 -10.53
CA SER A 20 -5.57 12.10 -11.57
C SER A 20 -5.97 13.58 -11.49
N LEU A 21 -7.16 13.87 -10.94
CA LEU A 21 -7.68 15.22 -10.70
C LEU A 21 -7.04 15.92 -9.49
N LYS A 22 -6.21 15.24 -8.70
CA LYS A 22 -5.58 15.79 -7.51
C LYS A 22 -4.30 16.56 -7.83
N LYS A 23 -3.82 17.29 -6.83
CA LYS A 23 -2.47 17.86 -6.81
C LYS A 23 -1.57 17.05 -5.86
N SER A 24 -0.27 17.16 -6.05
CA SER A 24 0.77 16.49 -5.26
C SER A 24 0.55 16.61 -3.74
N ASN A 25 0.11 17.76 -3.24
CA ASN A 25 -0.14 18.00 -1.81
C ASN A 25 -1.48 17.44 -1.28
N GLN A 26 -2.35 16.96 -2.16
CA GLN A 26 -3.65 16.35 -1.82
C GLN A 26 -3.60 14.83 -1.81
N LEU A 27 -2.48 14.26 -2.27
CA LEU A 27 -2.29 12.81 -2.27
C LEU A 27 -2.33 12.29 -0.84
N THR A 28 -3.10 11.23 -0.62
CA THR A 28 -3.00 10.41 0.58
C THR A 28 -2.05 9.24 0.35
N PHE A 29 -1.65 8.52 1.40
CA PHE A 29 -0.86 7.31 1.24
C PHE A 29 -1.54 6.30 0.30
N HIS A 30 -2.85 6.11 0.44
CA HIS A 30 -3.64 5.24 -0.44
C HIS A 30 -3.61 5.68 -1.91
N ASP A 31 -3.64 7.00 -2.17
CA ASP A 31 -3.52 7.51 -3.53
C ASP A 31 -2.16 7.13 -4.13
N VAL A 32 -1.07 7.31 -3.37
CA VAL A 32 0.30 6.98 -3.81
C VAL A 32 0.48 5.49 -4.05
N ILE A 33 -0.05 4.64 -3.17
CA ILE A 33 -0.05 3.18 -3.39
C ILE A 33 -0.80 2.85 -4.67
N SER A 34 -1.99 3.42 -4.86
CA SER A 34 -2.83 3.17 -6.05
C SER A 34 -2.14 3.61 -7.34
N LEU A 35 -1.53 4.80 -7.36
CA LEU A 35 -0.72 5.28 -8.48
C LEU A 35 0.46 4.35 -8.79
N THR A 36 1.08 3.74 -7.78
CA THR A 36 2.17 2.78 -7.97
C THR A 36 1.68 1.54 -8.73
N PHE A 37 0.50 1.01 -8.39
CA PHE A 37 -0.09 -0.11 -9.13
C PHE A 37 -0.54 0.25 -10.54
N HIS A 38 -1.19 1.40 -10.71
CA HIS A 38 -1.60 1.89 -12.04
C HIS A 38 -0.38 2.12 -12.93
N GLY A 39 0.68 2.74 -12.41
CA GLY A 39 1.95 2.95 -13.11
C GLY A 39 2.61 1.63 -13.49
N ALA A 40 2.73 0.68 -12.55
CA ALA A 40 3.33 -0.63 -12.83
C ALA A 40 2.56 -1.41 -13.91
N LYS A 41 1.22 -1.38 -13.87
CA LYS A 41 0.39 -2.00 -14.90
C LYS A 41 0.61 -1.36 -16.27
N ASN A 42 0.53 -0.04 -16.35
CA ASN A 42 0.71 0.67 -17.62
C ASN A 42 2.11 0.44 -18.20
N LEU A 43 3.15 0.46 -17.36
CA LEU A 43 4.52 0.17 -17.78
C LEU A 43 4.68 -1.28 -18.23
N SER A 44 4.02 -2.24 -17.58
CA SER A 44 4.05 -3.65 -18.03
C SER A 44 3.46 -3.86 -19.43
N GLU A 45 2.56 -2.98 -19.88
CA GLU A 45 1.93 -3.05 -21.20
C GLU A 45 2.72 -2.26 -22.27
N LEU A 46 3.40 -1.18 -21.88
CA LEU A 46 4.11 -0.25 -22.78
C LEU A 46 5.62 -0.53 -22.91
N GLU A 47 6.26 -0.98 -21.83
CA GLU A 47 7.69 -1.27 -21.73
C GLU A 47 7.88 -2.67 -21.11
N PRO A 48 7.68 -3.74 -21.90
CA PRO A 48 7.55 -5.13 -21.43
C PRO A 48 8.82 -5.75 -20.84
N ASP A 49 9.88 -4.97 -20.60
CA ASP A 49 11.09 -5.47 -19.93
C ASP A 49 10.79 -5.69 -18.43
N LEU A 50 11.60 -5.13 -17.53
CA LEU A 50 11.55 -5.34 -16.07
C LEU A 50 10.13 -5.25 -15.45
N TRP A 51 9.25 -4.41 -16.00
CA TRP A 51 7.90 -4.18 -15.48
C TRP A 51 6.92 -5.31 -15.81
N GLU A 52 7.07 -5.99 -16.94
CA GLU A 52 6.22 -7.14 -17.29
C GLU A 52 6.43 -8.27 -16.29
N ASP A 53 7.70 -8.65 -16.06
CA ASP A 53 8.05 -9.72 -15.13
C ASP A 53 7.59 -9.39 -13.70
N LEU A 54 7.85 -8.16 -13.22
CA LEU A 54 7.43 -7.71 -11.89
C LEU A 54 5.90 -7.80 -11.72
N TYR A 55 5.15 -7.30 -12.69
CA TYR A 55 3.68 -7.26 -12.61
C TYR A 55 3.08 -8.66 -12.77
N LYS A 56 3.61 -9.49 -13.67
CA LYS A 56 3.18 -10.86 -13.87
C LYS A 56 3.44 -11.72 -12.62
N GLU A 57 4.63 -11.63 -12.04
CA GLU A 57 4.94 -12.33 -10.78
C GLU A 57 3.99 -11.89 -9.66
N PHE A 58 3.72 -10.59 -9.56
CA PHE A 58 2.74 -10.07 -8.60
C PHE A 58 1.35 -10.69 -8.80
N ILE A 59 0.84 -10.76 -10.03
CA ILE A 59 -0.46 -11.36 -10.31
C ILE A 59 -0.50 -12.85 -9.95
N GLU A 60 0.58 -13.59 -10.23
CA GLU A 60 0.70 -15.00 -9.84
C GLU A 60 0.73 -15.18 -8.32
N GLU A 61 1.48 -14.35 -7.61
CA GLU A 61 1.56 -14.36 -6.15
C GLU A 61 0.22 -13.98 -5.51
N LEU A 62 -0.47 -12.98 -6.04
CA LEU A 62 -1.81 -12.59 -5.60
C LEU A 62 -2.80 -13.75 -5.77
N TYR A 63 -2.75 -14.44 -6.91
CA TYR A 63 -3.56 -15.64 -7.13
C TYR A 63 -3.24 -16.75 -6.12
N LYS A 64 -1.95 -17.02 -5.86
CA LYS A 64 -1.50 -18.01 -4.87
C LYS A 64 -1.99 -17.65 -3.46
N GLN A 65 -1.92 -16.37 -3.08
CA GLN A 65 -2.41 -15.87 -1.79
C GLN A 65 -3.92 -16.04 -1.68
N ASN A 66 -4.69 -15.65 -2.71
CA ASN A 66 -6.14 -15.79 -2.74
C ASN A 66 -6.59 -17.26 -2.59
N LYS A 67 -5.90 -18.18 -3.29
CA LYS A 67 -6.19 -19.62 -3.18
C LYS A 67 -5.90 -20.18 -1.79
N LYS A 68 -4.89 -19.66 -1.08
CA LYS A 68 -4.56 -20.06 0.30
C LYS A 68 -5.45 -19.37 1.35
N GLY A 69 -6.17 -18.33 0.95
CA GLY A 69 -6.89 -17.43 1.84
C GLY A 69 -5.96 -16.38 2.45
N TRP A 70 -6.54 -15.22 2.78
CA TRP A 70 -5.84 -14.16 3.49
C TRP A 70 -5.74 -14.50 4.98
N PRO A 71 -4.64 -14.15 5.67
CA PRO A 71 -4.54 -14.37 7.11
C PRO A 71 -5.67 -13.67 7.88
N LEU A 72 -6.26 -14.38 8.85
CA LEU A 72 -7.16 -13.71 9.79
C LEU A 72 -6.32 -12.81 10.69
N THR A 73 -6.68 -11.53 10.71
CA THR A 73 -6.03 -10.48 11.47
C THR A 73 -6.79 -10.26 12.78
N VAL A 74 -6.13 -10.50 13.91
CA VAL A 74 -6.64 -10.11 15.22
C VAL A 74 -6.15 -8.70 15.52
N LEU A 75 -7.08 -7.77 15.64
CA LEU A 75 -6.79 -6.36 15.92
C LEU A 75 -6.53 -6.15 17.41
N ASN A 76 -5.45 -5.44 17.74
CA ASN A 76 -5.14 -5.00 19.10
C ASN A 76 -5.06 -3.47 19.14
N TYR A 77 -5.92 -2.86 19.95
CA TYR A 77 -6.06 -1.42 20.06
C TYR A 77 -5.03 -0.85 21.04
N ASN A 78 -3.97 -0.23 20.52
CA ASN A 78 -2.98 0.45 21.34
C ASN A 78 -3.39 1.91 21.53
N ILE A 79 -4.18 2.14 22.58
CA ILE A 79 -4.71 3.47 22.93
C ILE A 79 -3.58 4.46 23.23
N LYS A 80 -2.51 4.02 23.91
CA LYS A 80 -1.39 4.89 24.30
C LYS A 80 -0.66 5.48 23.09
N SER A 81 -0.48 4.67 22.04
CA SER A 81 0.18 5.08 20.80
C SER A 81 -0.80 5.45 19.69
N CYS A 82 -2.09 5.57 20.00
CA CYS A 82 -3.15 5.86 19.03
C CYS A 82 -3.06 5.04 17.73
N ARG A 83 -2.77 3.74 17.83
CA ARG A 83 -2.65 2.85 16.66
C ARG A 83 -3.32 1.49 16.88
N ILE A 84 -3.55 0.78 15.78
CA ILE A 84 -4.08 -0.59 15.78
C ILE A 84 -2.97 -1.53 15.31
N ASP A 85 -2.52 -2.39 16.21
CA ASP A 85 -1.56 -3.46 15.90
C ASP A 85 -2.31 -4.69 15.37
N VAL A 86 -1.66 -5.47 14.51
CA VAL A 86 -2.18 -6.74 14.01
C VAL A 86 -1.36 -7.92 14.50
N ASN A 87 -2.07 -8.90 15.07
CA ASN A 87 -1.56 -10.25 15.23
C ASN A 87 -2.13 -11.13 14.12
N SER A 88 -1.24 -11.74 13.34
CA SER A 88 -1.65 -12.62 12.24
C SER A 88 -1.74 -14.07 12.71
N THR A 89 -2.87 -14.71 12.49
CA THR A 89 -3.11 -16.11 12.87
C THR A 89 -2.45 -17.11 11.91
N LYS A 90 -2.10 -16.68 10.69
CA LYS A 90 -1.49 -17.50 9.64
C LYS A 90 -0.45 -16.67 8.87
N PRO A 91 0.63 -17.28 8.36
CA PRO A 91 1.60 -16.53 7.58
C PRO A 91 1.03 -16.16 6.20
N TYR A 92 1.37 -14.95 5.73
CA TYR A 92 1.30 -14.61 4.31
C TYR A 92 2.21 -15.53 3.50
N ILE A 93 1.99 -15.66 2.18
CA ILE A 93 2.98 -16.32 1.32
C ILE A 93 4.34 -15.61 1.44
N LYS A 94 5.45 -16.31 1.29
CA LYS A 94 6.75 -15.62 1.18
C LYS A 94 6.82 -14.94 -0.18
N THR A 95 7.29 -13.70 -0.23
CA THR A 95 7.46 -12.91 -1.45
C THR A 95 8.66 -11.99 -1.32
N LYS A 96 9.34 -11.74 -2.42
CA LYS A 96 10.29 -10.62 -2.58
C LYS A 96 9.75 -9.54 -3.52
N ASN A 97 8.58 -9.78 -4.12
CA ASN A 97 7.97 -8.87 -5.07
C ASN A 97 7.44 -7.63 -4.34
N PHE A 98 7.96 -6.47 -4.73
CA PHE A 98 7.64 -5.19 -4.13
C PHE A 98 6.12 -4.88 -4.17
N LEU A 99 5.46 -5.13 -5.30
CA LEU A 99 4.02 -4.89 -5.46
C LEU A 99 3.21 -5.79 -4.51
N MET A 100 3.60 -7.06 -4.36
CA MET A 100 2.91 -7.96 -3.43
C MET A 100 3.07 -7.54 -1.97
N GLN A 101 4.23 -6.99 -1.60
CA GLN A 101 4.43 -6.45 -0.25
C GLN A 101 3.61 -5.17 -0.02
N LEU A 102 3.59 -4.27 -1.00
CA LEU A 102 2.78 -3.07 -0.94
C LEU A 102 1.28 -3.39 -0.85
N PHE A 103 0.84 -4.42 -1.59
CA PHE A 103 -0.55 -4.90 -1.51
C PHE A 103 -0.89 -5.46 -0.14
N ARG A 104 0.03 -6.15 0.55
CA ARG A 104 -0.19 -6.60 1.94
C ARG A 104 -0.35 -5.45 2.91
N LEU A 105 0.44 -4.38 2.72
CA LEU A 105 0.34 -3.19 3.55
C LEU A 105 -1.06 -2.59 3.35
N LEU A 106 -1.47 -2.41 2.09
CA LEU A 106 -2.80 -1.90 1.77
C LEU A 106 -3.90 -2.75 2.40
N TYR A 107 -3.86 -4.07 2.20
CA TYR A 107 -4.80 -5.01 2.81
C TYR A 107 -4.86 -4.86 4.34
N LEU A 108 -3.71 -4.85 5.02
CA LEU A 108 -3.63 -4.74 6.47
C LEU A 108 -4.27 -3.46 6.99
N GLU A 109 -3.95 -2.32 6.36
CA GLU A 109 -4.46 -1.03 6.81
C GLU A 109 -5.95 -0.85 6.46
N THR A 110 -6.43 -1.38 5.33
CA THR A 110 -7.87 -1.39 5.02
C THR A 110 -8.66 -2.19 6.06
N VAL A 111 -8.18 -3.39 6.42
CA VAL A 111 -8.85 -4.22 7.45
C VAL A 111 -8.87 -3.52 8.82
N LYS A 112 -7.83 -2.77 9.15
CA LYS A 112 -7.82 -1.95 10.37
C LYS A 112 -8.86 -0.85 10.30
N GLU A 113 -8.91 -0.11 9.20
CA GLU A 113 -9.86 1.00 9.02
C GLU A 113 -11.33 0.53 9.07
N GLU A 114 -11.64 -0.64 8.53
CA GLU A 114 -12.97 -1.28 8.66
C GLU A 114 -13.31 -1.63 10.12
N GLY A 115 -12.30 -1.98 10.92
CA GLY A 115 -12.45 -2.29 12.35
C GLY A 115 -12.51 -1.06 13.26
N ILE A 116 -12.18 0.14 12.77
CA ILE A 116 -12.22 1.37 13.56
C ILE A 116 -13.67 1.76 13.84
N GLN A 117 -14.06 1.74 15.11
CA GLN A 117 -15.23 2.49 15.55
C GLN A 117 -14.91 3.99 15.47
N LYS A 118 -15.81 4.78 14.87
CA LYS A 118 -15.69 6.25 14.64
C LYS A 118 -15.32 7.08 15.89
N THR A 119 -15.32 6.49 17.07
CA THR A 119 -15.13 7.11 18.38
C THR A 119 -13.68 7.23 18.83
N PHE A 120 -12.71 6.60 18.15
CA PHE A 120 -11.31 6.62 18.57
C PHE A 120 -10.41 7.45 17.64
N ASN A 121 -9.57 8.31 18.21
CA ASN A 121 -8.56 9.11 17.52
C ASN A 121 -7.32 8.27 17.13
N PHE A 122 -7.52 7.19 16.39
CA PHE A 122 -6.41 6.38 15.86
C PHE A 122 -5.81 7.02 14.60
N HIS A 123 -4.53 6.75 14.36
CA HIS A 123 -3.86 7.13 13.11
C HIS A 123 -4.56 6.52 11.90
N GLN A 124 -5.07 7.38 11.01
CA GLN A 124 -5.67 6.99 9.73
C GLN A 124 -4.58 6.91 8.67
N ILE A 125 -3.84 5.80 8.66
CA ILE A 125 -2.64 5.63 7.85
C ILE A 125 -2.89 5.83 6.34
N LEU A 126 -3.95 5.24 5.79
CA LEU A 126 -4.23 5.32 4.35
C LEU A 126 -4.72 6.70 3.92
N SER A 127 -5.38 7.40 4.84
CA SER A 127 -5.92 8.76 4.64
C SER A 127 -4.92 9.86 5.00
N TYR A 128 -3.77 9.53 5.58
CA TYR A 128 -2.74 10.51 5.93
C TYR A 128 -2.25 11.25 4.68
N GLN A 129 -2.16 12.58 4.79
CA GLN A 129 -1.64 13.48 3.75
C GLN A 129 -0.35 14.09 4.26
N ILE A 130 0.72 13.99 3.47
CA ILE A 130 1.96 14.70 3.77
C ILE A 130 1.84 16.08 3.14
N ILE A 131 1.84 17.12 3.97
CA ILE A 131 1.94 18.50 3.50
C ILE A 131 3.42 18.73 3.14
N GLN A 132 3.75 18.69 1.85
CA GLN A 132 5.05 19.17 1.35
C GLN A 132 4.86 20.58 0.79
N ASP A 133 5.67 21.52 1.28
CA ASP A 133 5.81 22.86 0.71
C ASP A 133 6.76 22.80 -0.49
N ASP A 134 6.26 23.23 -1.66
CA ASP A 134 6.88 24.24 -2.53
C ASP A 134 6.48 24.09 -4.01
N GLU A 135 6.01 22.92 -4.47
CA GLU A 135 5.54 22.75 -5.86
C GLU A 135 4.24 21.92 -5.96
N LEU A 136 3.17 22.61 -6.34
CA LEU A 136 1.89 22.01 -6.71
C LEU A 136 2.01 21.39 -8.12
N ILE A 137 2.23 20.08 -8.17
CA ILE A 137 2.34 19.32 -9.41
C ILE A 137 1.03 18.57 -9.62
N GLU A 138 0.46 18.67 -10.81
CA GLU A 138 -0.69 17.86 -11.22
C GLU A 138 -0.28 16.40 -11.36
N ILE A 139 -1.14 15.45 -10.95
CA ILE A 139 -0.75 14.03 -10.91
C ILE A 139 -0.31 13.52 -12.28
N GLU A 140 -0.95 13.98 -13.36
CA GLU A 140 -0.58 13.63 -14.74
C GLU A 140 0.88 13.97 -15.09
N ASN A 141 1.47 14.94 -14.39
CA ASN A 141 2.84 15.41 -14.61
C ASN A 141 3.83 14.85 -13.57
N ILE A 142 3.40 13.95 -12.68
CA ILE A 142 4.29 13.30 -11.71
C ILE A 142 5.15 12.26 -12.41
N SER A 143 6.47 12.48 -12.38
CA SER A 143 7.43 11.44 -12.79
C SER A 143 7.40 10.23 -11.85
N LEU A 144 7.73 9.05 -12.38
CA LEU A 144 7.88 7.82 -11.60
C LEU A 144 8.84 7.99 -10.41
N LYS A 145 9.97 8.69 -10.63
CA LYS A 145 10.92 9.04 -9.57
C LYS A 145 10.26 9.81 -8.44
N ARG A 146 9.43 10.82 -8.77
CA ARG A 146 8.73 11.63 -7.76
C ARG A 146 7.67 10.80 -7.03
N LEU A 147 6.98 9.90 -7.72
CA LEU A 147 6.05 8.95 -7.09
C LEU A 147 6.75 8.08 -6.03
N PHE A 148 7.92 7.53 -6.33
CA PHE A 148 8.69 6.76 -5.36
C PHE A 148 9.22 7.59 -4.19
N VAL A 149 9.52 8.88 -4.39
CA VAL A 149 9.83 9.81 -3.29
C VAL A 149 8.63 9.99 -2.35
N PHE A 150 7.42 10.16 -2.89
CA PHE A 150 6.21 10.20 -2.07
C PHE A 150 6.03 8.90 -1.29
N LEU A 151 6.16 7.76 -1.99
CA LEU A 151 6.01 6.45 -1.37
C LEU A 151 7.02 6.23 -0.24
N SER A 152 8.28 6.57 -0.45
CA SER A 152 9.34 6.51 0.57
C SER A 152 9.00 7.37 1.79
N THR A 153 8.45 8.57 1.56
CA THR A 153 8.07 9.49 2.65
C THR A 153 6.91 8.93 3.46
N TYR A 154 5.89 8.37 2.80
CA TYR A 154 4.78 7.69 3.48
C TYR A 154 5.22 6.45 4.25
N LEU A 155 6.14 5.65 3.71
CA LEU A 155 6.68 4.48 4.39
C LEU A 155 7.49 4.86 5.63
N LYS A 156 8.25 5.97 5.59
CA LYS A 156 8.93 6.50 6.77
C LYS A 156 7.93 6.91 7.85
N TYR A 157 6.85 7.59 7.47
CA TYR A 157 5.76 7.90 8.39
C TYR A 157 5.14 6.61 8.97
N TYR A 158 4.79 5.64 8.12
CA TYR A 158 4.25 4.34 8.52
C TYR A 158 5.12 3.65 9.57
N ILE A 159 6.43 3.52 9.30
CA ILE A 159 7.40 2.92 10.21
C ILE A 159 7.46 3.70 11.54
N SER A 160 7.39 5.03 11.49
CA SER A 160 7.42 5.87 12.70
C SER A 160 6.19 5.69 13.61
N ILE A 161 5.02 5.37 13.04
CA ILE A 161 3.81 5.08 13.82
C ILE A 161 3.93 3.74 14.54
N TYR A 162 4.40 2.69 13.86
CA TYR A 162 4.48 1.34 14.43
C TYR A 162 5.72 1.12 15.31
N ASN A 163 6.85 1.77 15.01
CA ASN A 163 8.08 1.90 15.82
C ASN A 163 8.38 0.76 16.83
N ASP A 164 8.22 -0.49 16.40
CA ASP A 164 8.41 -1.69 17.21
C ASP A 164 8.79 -2.82 16.25
N GLU A 165 10.05 -3.26 16.30
CA GLU A 165 10.62 -4.23 15.37
C GLU A 165 9.98 -5.62 15.44
N THR A 166 9.22 -5.89 16.50
CA THR A 166 8.49 -7.15 16.66
C THR A 166 7.17 -7.16 15.90
N LYS A 167 6.69 -6.01 15.43
CA LYS A 167 5.39 -5.85 14.76
C LYS A 167 5.50 -6.10 13.26
N ILE A 168 4.49 -6.78 12.72
CA ILE A 168 4.43 -7.11 11.30
C ILE A 168 4.40 -5.84 10.44
N GLU A 169 3.75 -4.79 10.91
CA GLU A 169 3.67 -3.49 10.24
C GLU A 169 5.05 -2.86 10.10
N TYR A 170 5.80 -2.78 11.20
CA TYR A 170 7.14 -2.23 11.18
C TYR A 170 8.04 -3.00 10.21
N GLN A 171 8.02 -4.34 10.32
CA GLN A 171 8.81 -5.20 9.46
C GLN A 171 8.42 -5.03 7.99
N LEU A 172 7.13 -5.03 7.67
CA LEU A 172 6.63 -4.85 6.31
C LEU A 172 7.02 -3.49 5.74
N GLY A 173 6.82 -2.40 6.50
CA GLY A 173 7.22 -1.06 6.10
C GLY A 173 8.72 -0.96 5.80
N LYS A 174 9.55 -1.53 6.67
CA LYS A 174 11.02 -1.60 6.48
C LYS A 174 11.42 -2.38 5.24
N VAL A 175 10.83 -3.56 5.01
CA VAL A 175 11.17 -4.41 3.87
C VAL A 175 10.80 -3.72 2.55
N ILE A 176 9.64 -3.05 2.49
CA ILE A 176 9.24 -2.27 1.30
C ILE A 176 10.20 -1.08 1.10
N LEU A 177 10.47 -0.31 2.15
CA LEU A 177 11.32 0.88 2.06
C LEU A 177 12.74 0.55 1.59
N ASN A 178 13.28 -0.61 1.96
CA ASN A 178 14.62 -1.04 1.54
C ASN A 178 14.71 -1.46 0.05
N GLN A 179 13.58 -1.53 -0.66
CA GLN A 179 13.50 -1.88 -2.09
C GLN A 179 13.29 -0.66 -2.99
N ILE A 180 13.11 0.54 -2.40
CA ILE A 180 12.89 1.81 -3.10
C ILE A 180 14.16 2.65 -3.00
#